data_AF-A0A1Q6Q4J1-F1
#
_entry.id   AF-A0A1Q6Q4J1-F1
#
_cell.length_a   1.000
_cell.length_b   1.000
_cell.length_c   1.000
_cell.angle_alpha   90.00
_cell.angle_beta   90.00
_cell.angle_gamma   90.00
#
_symmetry.space_group_name_H-M   'P 1'
#
loop_
_entity.id
_entity.type
_entity.pdbx_description
1 polymer ?
#
loop_
_entity_poly.entity_id
_entity_poly.type
_entity_poly.pdbx_seq_one_letter_code
_entity_poly.pdbx_strand_id
1 'polypeptide(L)'
;MQQKESYDVLRLIEHGQICYISSENVQGRTLARYLKYHPVMEKKEMFLLLKAIAEQLELIHKCRGNPCYQYVNPYSIILAEDGRVYFLDMKAETNMKQVVFMQRRDMREYFLPPEENYYQNASKELDIYGLGKTFQYILASSETEPHLNRWEEHRLQSIISKTMGTKGSYYQSVSEIQKQIPKWKEKVNKESSGDKGKRRWKIYIALFFAVVAAGYMLIQQRKNVPDGIIKEQQKATSNVNTELRTDSQENEKRDEEYLELALAYFLNVGNVEKSRICLNELTNKELAENLKMLIGAYEKQECPEDVRKYKKSLAYLEKVWKKRSKISEEKQKQEIQCLIRGYGLLDDEDSVEKVLELVKRGMQTDYLNDPVKKEMLEYQAAACEKKKTEEEAAKIYTELLEMEQEDGNREMLYKKIAQLYEAAGRCDMAMDICIQGIGELKESQELKLMHIRFMCADPSVSREECSMKIKEYVRDDGQLPDQEEFKKLQKEYAIKMEGEEVWVGR
;
A
#
# COMPACT_ATOMS: atom_id res chain seq x y z
N MET A 1 11.47 10.19 17.41
CA MET A 1 11.79 8.95 18.15
C MET A 1 10.78 7.89 17.73
N GLN A 2 11.22 6.71 17.26
CA GLN A 2 10.28 5.65 16.85
C GLN A 2 9.54 5.13 18.09
N GLN A 3 8.22 5.28 18.13
CA GLN A 3 7.39 4.78 19.24
C GLN A 3 7.41 3.25 19.20
N LYS A 4 8.01 2.67 20.24
CA LYS A 4 8.15 1.22 20.44
C LYS A 4 6.98 0.73 21.27
N GLU A 5 6.48 -0.44 20.94
CA GLU A 5 5.31 -1.03 21.60
C GLU A 5 5.70 -2.38 22.22
N SER A 6 5.03 -2.72 23.33
CA SER A 6 5.06 -4.06 23.92
C SER A 6 4.06 -4.95 23.20
N TYR A 7 4.47 -6.17 22.88
CA TYR A 7 3.59 -7.19 22.30
C TYR A 7 3.70 -8.48 23.11
N ASP A 8 2.56 -9.12 23.39
CA ASP A 8 2.56 -10.50 23.87
C ASP A 8 2.74 -11.43 22.67
N VAL A 9 3.77 -12.26 22.70
CA VAL A 9 4.19 -13.11 21.57
C VAL A 9 4.30 -14.57 21.99
N LEU A 10 4.17 -15.47 21.02
CA LEU A 10 4.37 -16.89 21.20
C LEU A 10 5.87 -17.19 21.34
N ARG A 11 6.25 -17.63 22.53
CA ARG A 11 7.55 -18.22 22.80
C ARG A 11 7.47 -19.74 22.66
N LEU A 12 8.26 -20.25 21.72
CA LEU A 12 8.34 -21.67 21.39
C LEU A 12 9.50 -22.31 22.16
N ILE A 13 9.19 -23.33 22.97
CA ILE A 13 10.16 -24.03 23.81
C ILE A 13 10.29 -25.47 23.30
N GLU A 14 11.45 -25.78 22.72
CA GLU A 14 11.77 -27.12 22.24
C GLU A 14 12.32 -27.99 23.37
N HIS A 15 11.67 -29.14 23.61
CA HIS A 15 12.16 -30.20 24.50
C HIS A 15 12.18 -31.53 23.74
N GLY A 16 13.33 -31.86 23.15
CA GLY A 16 13.49 -33.08 22.35
C GLY A 16 12.71 -33.01 21.04
N GLN A 17 11.73 -33.90 20.86
CA GLN A 17 10.84 -33.90 19.67
C GLN A 17 9.53 -33.13 19.89
N ILE A 18 9.31 -32.56 21.09
CA ILE A 18 8.06 -31.88 21.45
C ILE A 18 8.34 -30.39 21.59
N CYS A 19 7.51 -29.56 20.95
CA CYS A 19 7.53 -28.12 21.11
C CYS A 19 6.31 -27.67 21.95
N TYR A 20 6.55 -26.77 22.90
CA TYR A 20 5.53 -26.15 23.75
C TYR A 20 5.40 -24.67 23.42
N ILE A 21 4.19 -24.15 23.53
CA ILE A 21 3.89 -22.72 23.35
C ILE A 21 3.69 -22.09 24.73
N SER A 22 4.38 -20.99 24.97
CA SER A 22 4.15 -20.08 26.09
C SER A 22 4.01 -18.66 25.54
N SER A 23 3.44 -17.75 26.33
CA SER A 23 3.33 -16.34 25.97
C SER A 23 4.39 -15.54 26.72
N GLU A 24 5.09 -14.64 26.05
CA GLU A 24 6.00 -13.70 26.69
C GLU A 24 5.82 -12.30 26.11
N ASN A 25 6.12 -11.29 26.91
CA ASN A 25 6.01 -9.90 26.48
C ASN A 25 7.37 -9.40 25.95
N VAL A 26 7.39 -8.86 24.74
CA VAL A 26 8.59 -8.33 24.11
C VAL A 26 8.38 -6.90 23.61
N GLN A 27 9.44 -6.11 23.68
CA GLN A 27 9.50 -4.80 23.02
C GLN A 27 9.90 -4.99 21.56
N GLY A 28 9.18 -4.34 20.66
CA GLY A 28 9.45 -4.48 19.23
C GLY A 28 8.51 -3.68 18.35
N ARG A 29 8.31 -4.18 17.14
CA ARG A 29 7.41 -3.63 16.12
C ARG A 29 6.93 -4.74 15.20
N THR A 30 5.75 -4.56 14.62
CA THR A 30 5.27 -5.46 13.57
C THR A 30 6.21 -5.42 12.35
N LEU A 31 6.29 -6.53 11.62
CA LEU A 31 7.05 -6.63 10.38
C LEU A 31 6.58 -5.59 9.36
N ALA A 32 5.26 -5.37 9.25
CA ALA A 32 4.69 -4.30 8.42
C ALA A 32 5.27 -2.92 8.76
N ARG A 33 5.29 -2.56 10.05
CA ARG A 33 5.84 -1.28 10.52
C ARG A 33 7.34 -1.19 10.28
N TYR A 34 8.08 -2.28 10.49
CA TYR A 34 9.51 -2.30 10.22
C TYR A 34 9.82 -1.99 8.76
N LEU A 35 9.17 -2.70 7.83
CA LEU A 35 9.40 -2.54 6.39
C LEU A 35 9.01 -1.15 5.89
N LYS A 36 7.95 -0.55 6.45
CA LYS A 36 7.56 0.85 6.14
C LYS A 36 8.71 1.85 6.35
N TYR A 37 9.54 1.65 7.37
CA TYR A 37 10.63 2.57 7.72
C TYR A 37 12.02 2.08 7.28
N HIS A 38 12.12 0.85 6.74
CA HIS A 38 13.36 0.27 6.20
C HIS A 38 13.10 -0.23 4.78
N PRO A 39 12.85 0.69 3.82
CA PRO A 39 12.52 0.33 2.44
C PRO A 39 13.71 -0.27 1.69
N VAL A 40 14.93 -0.13 2.21
CA VAL A 40 16.15 -0.78 1.69
C VAL A 40 16.72 -1.68 2.79
N MET A 41 17.01 -2.93 2.44
CA MET A 41 17.49 -3.98 3.35
C MET A 41 18.71 -4.69 2.76
N GLU A 42 19.66 -5.12 3.59
CA GLU A 42 20.74 -5.96 3.08
C GLU A 42 20.17 -7.29 2.57
N LYS A 43 20.59 -7.74 1.38
CA LYS A 43 20.08 -9.01 0.82
C LYS A 43 20.26 -10.20 1.77
N LYS A 44 21.35 -10.23 2.53
CA LYS A 44 21.61 -11.25 3.55
C LYS A 44 20.53 -11.22 4.63
N GLU A 45 20.17 -10.04 5.12
CA GLU A 45 19.12 -9.85 6.13
C GLU A 45 17.76 -10.30 5.62
N MET A 46 17.42 -10.01 4.36
CA MET A 46 16.17 -10.50 3.76
C MET A 46 16.08 -12.02 3.78
N PHE A 47 17.13 -12.73 3.34
CA PHE A 47 17.12 -14.19 3.37
C PHE A 47 17.06 -14.75 4.79
N LEU A 48 17.73 -14.11 5.75
CA LEU A 48 17.66 -14.49 7.16
C LEU A 48 16.25 -14.26 7.74
N LEU A 49 15.60 -13.15 7.40
CA LEU A 49 14.25 -12.83 7.83
C LEU A 49 13.23 -13.82 7.29
N LEU A 50 13.24 -14.10 5.97
CA LEU A 50 12.36 -15.09 5.34
C LEU A 50 12.53 -16.47 6.01
N LYS A 51 13.78 -16.85 6.30
CA LYS A 51 14.10 -18.11 6.95
C LYS A 51 13.62 -18.14 8.40
N ALA A 52 13.83 -17.09 9.17
CA ALA A 52 13.41 -16.99 10.57
C ALA A 52 11.88 -17.06 10.72
N ILE A 53 11.13 -16.39 9.84
CA ILE A 53 9.65 -16.48 9.83
C ILE A 53 9.21 -17.92 9.56
N ALA A 54 9.78 -18.56 8.53
CA ALA A 54 9.46 -19.94 8.20
C ALA A 54 9.89 -20.93 9.31
N GLU A 55 10.98 -20.67 10.02
CA GLU A 55 11.43 -21.46 11.18
C GLU A 55 10.46 -21.37 12.34
N GLN A 56 10.02 -20.17 12.71
CA GLN A 56 9.01 -19.99 13.75
C GLN A 56 7.69 -20.69 13.39
N LEU A 57 7.23 -20.58 12.14
CA LEU A 57 5.98 -21.22 11.72
C LEU A 57 6.09 -22.75 11.72
N GLU A 58 7.24 -23.30 11.31
CA GLU A 58 7.48 -24.74 11.38
C GLU A 58 7.49 -25.24 12.83
N LEU A 59 8.06 -24.48 13.77
CA LEU A 59 8.03 -24.80 15.19
C LEU A 59 6.59 -24.80 15.74
N ILE A 60 5.74 -23.85 15.33
CA ILE A 60 4.31 -23.83 15.66
C ILE A 60 3.63 -25.12 15.15
N HIS A 61 3.91 -25.54 13.92
CA HIS A 61 3.36 -26.77 13.33
C HIS A 61 3.84 -28.06 14.01
N LYS A 62 4.96 -28.00 14.76
CA LYS A 62 5.48 -29.12 15.58
C LYS A 62 4.96 -29.09 17.02
N CYS A 63 4.29 -28.02 17.44
CA CYS A 63 3.77 -27.92 18.80
C CYS A 63 2.69 -28.96 19.08
N ARG A 64 2.64 -29.44 20.32
CA ARG A 64 1.63 -30.41 20.76
C ARG A 64 0.22 -29.85 20.52
N GLY A 65 -0.63 -30.62 19.84
CA GLY A 65 -1.97 -30.17 19.44
C GLY A 65 -2.03 -29.55 18.03
N ASN A 66 -0.89 -29.38 17.35
CA ASN A 66 -0.75 -28.88 15.97
C ASN A 66 -1.66 -27.66 15.69
N PRO A 67 -1.52 -26.56 16.46
CA PRO A 67 -2.56 -25.53 16.51
C PRO A 67 -2.82 -24.83 15.19
N CYS A 68 -1.88 -24.85 14.22
CA CYS A 68 -1.84 -23.91 13.09
C CYS A 68 -1.92 -22.45 13.59
N TYR A 69 -1.22 -21.54 12.93
CA TYR A 69 -1.18 -20.16 13.40
C TYR A 69 -2.37 -19.33 12.92
N GLN A 70 -2.93 -19.69 11.76
CA GLN A 70 -4.11 -19.11 11.11
C GLN A 70 -3.91 -17.70 10.54
N TYR A 71 -3.11 -16.86 11.19
CA TYR A 71 -2.95 -15.44 10.85
C TYR A 71 -1.55 -15.11 10.33
N VAL A 72 -0.94 -15.97 9.52
CA VAL A 72 0.44 -15.73 9.02
C VAL A 72 0.45 -14.52 8.08
N ASN A 73 0.82 -13.34 8.61
CA ASN A 73 0.86 -12.08 7.88
C ASN A 73 1.86 -11.09 8.54
N PRO A 74 2.24 -9.98 7.87
CA PRO A 74 3.21 -9.01 8.39
C PRO A 74 2.78 -8.23 9.65
N TYR A 75 1.50 -8.28 10.03
CA TYR A 75 0.97 -7.58 11.21
C TYR A 75 0.94 -8.47 12.44
N SER A 76 1.04 -9.79 12.24
CA SER A 76 1.12 -10.80 13.29
C SER A 76 2.55 -11.26 13.59
N ILE A 77 3.54 -10.72 12.87
CA ILE A 77 4.97 -11.04 13.03
C ILE A 77 5.66 -9.85 13.69
N ILE A 78 6.34 -10.09 14.81
CA ILE A 78 7.03 -9.08 15.59
C ILE A 78 8.54 -9.22 15.40
N LEU A 79 9.19 -8.11 15.07
CA LEU A 79 10.65 -7.95 15.13
C LEU A 79 10.99 -7.31 16.46
N ALA A 80 11.49 -8.12 17.38
CA ALA A 80 11.84 -7.71 18.73
C ALA A 80 13.23 -7.05 18.77
N GLU A 81 13.50 -6.29 19.84
CA GLU A 81 14.78 -5.60 20.03
C GLU A 81 15.98 -6.54 20.17
N ASP A 82 15.75 -7.78 20.60
CA ASP A 82 16.77 -8.84 20.67
C ASP A 82 17.17 -9.38 19.29
N GLY A 83 16.59 -8.83 18.21
CA GLY A 83 16.84 -9.22 16.82
C GLY A 83 16.10 -10.48 16.38
N ARG A 84 15.20 -11.02 17.22
CA ARG A 84 14.44 -12.23 16.90
C ARG A 84 13.08 -11.92 16.30
N VAL A 85 12.59 -12.90 15.55
CA VAL A 85 11.25 -12.93 14.96
C VAL A 85 10.34 -13.72 15.87
N TYR A 86 9.19 -13.17 16.20
CA TYR A 86 8.13 -13.86 16.94
C TYR A 86 6.79 -13.74 16.22
N PHE A 87 5.90 -14.70 16.47
CA PHE A 87 4.49 -14.57 16.12
C PHE A 87 3.72 -14.03 17.33
N LEU A 88 2.75 -13.16 17.07
CA LEU A 88 1.85 -12.58 18.07
C LEU A 88 1.05 -13.67 18.80
N ASP A 89 0.83 -13.52 20.11
CA ASP A 89 -0.15 -14.35 20.81
C ASP A 89 -1.57 -13.84 20.54
N MET A 90 -2.29 -14.49 19.63
CA MET A 90 -3.65 -14.11 19.26
C MET A 90 -4.67 -14.26 20.39
N LYS A 91 -4.33 -14.98 21.46
CA LYS A 91 -5.22 -15.16 22.61
C LYS A 91 -5.01 -14.11 23.69
N ALA A 92 -3.92 -13.33 23.63
CA ALA A 92 -3.66 -12.28 24.60
C ALA A 92 -4.58 -11.08 24.37
N GLU A 93 -5.26 -10.61 25.42
CA GLU A 93 -6.18 -9.47 25.34
C GLU A 93 -5.48 -8.17 24.90
N THR A 94 -4.23 -8.01 25.29
CA THR A 94 -3.35 -6.88 24.91
C THR A 94 -3.20 -6.73 23.39
N ASN A 95 -3.35 -7.83 22.65
CA ASN A 95 -3.21 -7.90 21.21
C ASN A 95 -4.54 -7.75 20.46
N MET A 96 -5.67 -7.56 21.16
CA MET A 96 -7.00 -7.53 20.54
C MET A 96 -7.13 -6.49 19.43
N LYS A 97 -6.52 -5.30 19.59
CA LYS A 97 -6.50 -4.27 18.54
C LYS A 97 -5.89 -4.79 17.23
N GLN A 98 -4.85 -5.60 17.34
CA GLN A 98 -4.09 -6.10 16.20
C GLN A 98 -4.86 -7.25 15.55
N VAL A 99 -5.48 -8.12 16.35
CA VAL A 99 -6.38 -9.17 15.87
C VAL A 99 -7.55 -8.55 15.09
N VAL A 100 -8.23 -7.53 15.65
CA VAL A 100 -9.33 -6.82 14.99
C VAL A 100 -8.86 -6.17 13.69
N PHE A 101 -7.68 -5.54 13.70
CA PHE A 101 -7.09 -4.95 12.50
C PHE A 101 -6.87 -6.01 11.40
N MET A 102 -6.29 -7.16 11.73
CA MET A 102 -6.04 -8.24 10.77
C MET A 102 -7.32 -8.92 10.27
N GLN A 103 -8.39 -8.90 11.06
CA GLN A 103 -9.70 -9.42 10.67
C GLN A 103 -10.47 -8.47 9.74
N ARG A 104 -9.98 -7.24 9.48
CA ARG A 104 -10.57 -6.35 8.47
C ARG A 104 -10.55 -7.02 7.09
N ARG A 105 -11.55 -6.69 6.26
CA ARG A 105 -11.84 -7.43 5.02
C ARG A 105 -10.71 -7.33 4.00
N ASP A 106 -10.28 -6.11 3.75
CA ASP A 106 -9.13 -5.75 2.93
C ASP A 106 -7.85 -6.47 3.37
N MET A 107 -7.64 -6.57 4.69
CA MET A 107 -6.49 -7.26 5.26
C MET A 107 -6.59 -8.77 5.07
N ARG A 108 -7.69 -9.38 5.50
CA ARG A 108 -7.86 -10.84 5.46
C ARG A 108 -7.95 -11.38 4.03
N GLU A 109 -8.64 -10.70 3.10
CA GLU A 109 -8.74 -11.13 1.70
C GLU A 109 -7.38 -11.10 0.99
N TYR A 110 -6.46 -10.25 1.44
CA TYR A 110 -5.09 -10.28 0.92
C TYR A 110 -4.30 -11.49 1.44
N PHE A 111 -4.49 -11.92 2.69
CA PHE A 111 -3.68 -12.99 3.30
C PHE A 111 -4.38 -14.37 3.34
N LEU A 112 -5.62 -14.46 2.86
CA LEU A 112 -6.39 -15.70 2.71
C LEU A 112 -6.57 -16.07 1.23
N PRO A 113 -6.75 -17.36 0.91
CA PRO A 113 -7.12 -17.78 -0.44
C PRO A 113 -8.54 -17.30 -0.78
N PRO A 114 -8.87 -17.07 -2.07
CA PRO A 114 -10.17 -16.53 -2.48
C PRO A 114 -11.38 -17.33 -2.02
N GLU A 115 -11.20 -18.62 -1.75
CA GLU A 115 -12.25 -19.51 -1.25
C GLU A 115 -12.54 -19.32 0.26
N GLU A 116 -11.67 -18.62 0.99
CA GLU A 116 -11.74 -18.42 2.44
C GLU A 116 -12.00 -16.95 2.80
N ASN A 117 -13.22 -16.68 3.27
CA ASN A 117 -13.66 -15.32 3.53
C ASN A 117 -13.31 -14.80 4.93
N TYR A 118 -12.99 -15.71 5.87
CA TYR A 118 -12.77 -15.40 7.29
C TYR A 118 -11.75 -16.34 7.92
N TYR A 119 -11.08 -15.88 8.99
CA TYR A 119 -10.22 -16.71 9.84
C TYR A 119 -11.06 -17.59 10.79
N GLN A 120 -11.85 -18.51 10.23
CA GLN A 120 -12.65 -19.47 11.01
C GLN A 120 -12.01 -20.86 11.06
N ASN A 121 -11.33 -21.24 9.97
CA ASN A 121 -10.63 -22.51 9.86
C ASN A 121 -9.13 -22.28 10.04
N ALA A 122 -8.45 -23.23 10.68
CA ALA A 122 -7.00 -23.23 10.81
C ALA A 122 -6.45 -24.53 10.20
N SER A 123 -5.56 -24.40 9.23
CA SER A 123 -4.91 -25.54 8.58
C SER A 123 -3.48 -25.19 8.19
N LYS A 124 -2.67 -26.23 7.91
CA LYS A 124 -1.29 -26.03 7.45
C LYS A 124 -1.26 -25.38 6.06
N GLU A 125 -2.24 -25.69 5.23
CA GLU A 125 -2.40 -25.12 3.89
C GLU A 125 -2.67 -23.62 3.97
N LEU A 126 -3.54 -23.18 4.89
CA LEU A 126 -3.80 -21.76 5.13
C LEU A 126 -2.58 -21.03 5.66
N ASP A 127 -1.84 -21.63 6.59
CA ASP A 127 -0.58 -21.07 7.10
C ASP A 127 0.49 -20.95 6.00
N ILE A 128 0.60 -21.97 5.14
CA ILE A 128 1.52 -21.98 4.01
C ILE A 128 1.12 -20.90 2.99
N TYR A 129 -0.17 -20.74 2.71
CA TYR A 129 -0.67 -19.67 1.85
C TYR A 129 -0.32 -18.29 2.42
N GLY A 130 -0.64 -18.05 3.70
CA GLY A 130 -0.32 -16.80 4.40
C GLY A 130 1.18 -16.51 4.44
N LEU A 131 2.02 -17.54 4.62
CA LEU A 131 3.48 -17.41 4.52
C LEU A 131 3.91 -16.93 3.13
N GLY A 132 3.31 -17.47 2.07
CA GLY A 132 3.53 -17.04 0.69
C GLY A 132 3.20 -15.57 0.46
N LYS A 133 2.03 -15.13 0.93
CA LYS A 133 1.60 -13.71 0.85
C LYS A 133 2.46 -12.80 1.73
N THR A 134 2.94 -13.29 2.86
CA THR A 134 3.92 -12.57 3.71
C THR A 134 5.25 -12.40 2.99
N PHE A 135 5.76 -13.43 2.31
CA PHE A 135 6.98 -13.32 1.51
C PHE A 135 6.79 -12.36 0.33
N GLN A 136 5.64 -12.42 -0.34
CA GLN A 136 5.27 -11.46 -1.38
C GLN A 136 5.29 -10.02 -0.84
N TYR A 137 4.71 -9.80 0.34
CA TYR A 137 4.71 -8.50 1.01
C TYR A 137 6.13 -8.00 1.30
N ILE A 138 7.01 -8.83 1.89
CA ILE A 138 8.41 -8.46 2.18
C ILE A 138 9.14 -8.01 0.91
N LEU A 139 9.02 -8.78 -0.18
CA LEU A 139 9.67 -8.47 -1.46
C LEU A 139 9.08 -7.24 -2.16
N ALA A 140 7.82 -6.94 -1.90
CA ALA A 140 7.17 -5.73 -2.39
C ALA A 140 7.61 -4.49 -1.60
N SER A 141 7.70 -4.61 -0.26
CA SER A 141 7.97 -3.52 0.67
C SER A 141 9.45 -3.22 0.93
N SER A 142 10.37 -4.01 0.38
CA SER A 142 11.81 -3.75 0.54
C SER A 142 12.61 -3.99 -0.75
N GLU A 143 13.55 -3.09 -1.02
CA GLU A 143 14.61 -3.25 -1.99
C GLU A 143 15.82 -3.89 -1.31
N THR A 144 16.52 -4.76 -2.04
CA THR A 144 17.72 -5.41 -1.51
C THR A 144 18.98 -4.76 -2.01
N GLU A 145 19.93 -4.56 -1.11
CA GLU A 145 21.31 -4.22 -1.46
C GLU A 145 22.27 -5.34 -1.03
N PRO A 146 23.05 -5.92 -1.96
CA PRO A 146 22.91 -5.82 -3.41
C PRO A 146 21.63 -6.50 -3.90
N HIS A 147 21.08 -6.05 -5.04
CA HIS A 147 19.84 -6.61 -5.60
C HIS A 147 19.85 -8.15 -5.74
N LEU A 148 18.65 -8.72 -5.66
CA LEU A 148 18.41 -10.12 -6.02
C LEU A 148 18.84 -10.35 -7.46
N ASN A 149 19.55 -11.44 -7.72
CA ASN A 149 19.83 -11.86 -9.09
C ASN A 149 18.62 -12.62 -9.66
N ARG A 150 18.56 -12.74 -11.00
CA ARG A 150 17.45 -13.44 -11.70
C ARG A 150 17.15 -14.84 -11.17
N TRP A 151 18.16 -15.58 -10.71
CA TRP A 151 17.95 -16.91 -10.15
C TRP A 151 17.31 -16.85 -8.76
N GLU A 152 17.75 -15.91 -7.90
CA GLU A 152 17.14 -15.65 -6.59
C GLU A 152 15.68 -15.19 -6.73
N GLU A 153 15.40 -14.27 -7.65
CA GLU A 153 14.05 -13.81 -7.98
C GLU A 153 13.17 -14.96 -8.46
N HIS A 154 13.60 -15.71 -9.48
CA HIS A 154 12.86 -16.85 -9.99
C HIS A 154 12.63 -17.91 -8.90
N ARG A 155 13.60 -18.12 -8.01
CA ARG A 155 13.48 -19.08 -6.90
C ARG A 155 12.42 -18.65 -5.89
N LEU A 156 12.44 -17.38 -5.48
CA LEU A 156 11.46 -16.81 -4.56
C LEU A 156 10.05 -16.75 -5.18
N GLN A 157 9.94 -16.32 -6.44
CA GLN A 157 8.69 -16.40 -7.20
C GLN A 157 8.17 -17.84 -7.26
N SER A 158 9.03 -18.82 -7.53
CA SER A 158 8.63 -20.23 -7.53
C SER A 158 8.18 -20.73 -6.16
N ILE A 159 8.71 -20.20 -5.06
CA ILE A 159 8.22 -20.50 -3.71
C ILE A 159 6.81 -19.94 -3.55
N ILE A 160 6.63 -18.64 -3.82
CA ILE A 160 5.36 -17.92 -3.66
C ILE A 160 4.25 -18.54 -4.53
N SER A 161 4.52 -18.85 -5.79
CA SER A 161 3.52 -19.51 -6.66
C SER A 161 3.07 -20.88 -6.11
N LYS A 162 3.99 -21.66 -5.53
CA LYS A 162 3.68 -22.99 -4.99
C LYS A 162 2.93 -22.93 -3.66
N THR A 163 3.22 -21.93 -2.82
CA THR A 163 2.45 -21.70 -1.59
C THR A 163 1.00 -21.30 -1.89
N MET A 164 0.74 -20.69 -3.05
CA MET A 164 -0.60 -20.28 -3.50
C MET A 164 -1.29 -21.30 -4.43
N GLY A 165 -0.67 -22.45 -4.71
CA GLY A 165 -1.29 -23.50 -5.53
C GLY A 165 -1.36 -23.25 -7.05
N THR A 166 -0.81 -22.14 -7.54
CA THR A 166 -1.02 -21.71 -8.93
C THR A 166 -0.32 -22.56 -9.99
N LYS A 167 0.66 -23.38 -9.60
CA LYS A 167 1.41 -24.29 -10.50
C LYS A 167 0.98 -25.77 -10.41
N GLY A 168 -0.17 -26.07 -9.80
CA GLY A 168 -0.67 -27.45 -9.64
C GLY A 168 0.17 -28.33 -8.71
N SER A 169 1.14 -27.75 -7.97
CA SER A 169 1.94 -28.42 -6.96
C SER A 169 1.95 -27.60 -5.67
N TYR A 170 1.70 -28.24 -4.53
CA TYR A 170 1.59 -27.61 -3.22
C TYR A 170 2.71 -28.08 -2.29
N TYR A 171 3.16 -27.19 -1.40
CA TYR A 171 4.01 -27.60 -0.29
C TYR A 171 3.19 -28.34 0.76
N GLN A 172 3.70 -29.48 1.23
CA GLN A 172 3.05 -30.25 2.29
C GLN A 172 3.51 -29.80 3.69
N SER A 173 4.63 -29.07 3.75
CA SER A 173 5.22 -28.59 5.00
C SER A 173 6.04 -27.32 4.81
N VAL A 174 6.11 -26.51 5.86
CA VAL A 174 6.98 -25.31 5.90
C VAL A 174 8.46 -25.68 5.81
N SER A 175 8.84 -26.88 6.27
CA SER A 175 10.21 -27.41 6.14
C SER A 175 10.68 -27.53 4.68
N GLU A 176 9.77 -27.87 3.75
CA GLU A 176 10.09 -27.89 2.32
C GLU A 176 10.40 -26.49 1.79
N ILE A 177 9.66 -25.49 2.26
CA ILE A 177 9.85 -24.08 1.87
C ILE A 177 11.21 -23.58 2.34
N GLN A 178 11.55 -23.79 3.61
CA GLN A 178 12.83 -23.39 4.21
C GLN A 178 14.04 -23.90 3.42
N LYS A 179 13.98 -25.17 2.96
CA LYS A 179 15.06 -25.78 2.17
C LYS A 179 15.26 -25.10 0.81
N GLN A 180 14.25 -24.40 0.30
CA GLN A 180 14.29 -23.75 -1.00
C GLN A 180 14.69 -22.27 -0.94
N ILE A 181 14.57 -21.62 0.22
CA ILE A 181 14.99 -20.24 0.43
C ILE A 181 16.49 -20.11 0.10
N PRO A 182 16.90 -19.15 -0.75
CA PRO A 182 18.31 -18.94 -1.08
C PRO A 182 19.18 -18.74 0.17
N LYS A 183 20.37 -19.33 0.17
CA LYS A 183 21.39 -19.08 1.19
C LYS A 183 22.37 -18.06 0.66
N TRP A 184 22.60 -16.98 1.41
CA TRP A 184 23.72 -16.09 1.14
C TRP A 184 25.03 -16.87 1.35
N LYS A 185 25.83 -16.99 0.30
CA LYS A 185 27.21 -17.47 0.41
C LYS A 185 28.11 -16.25 0.40
N GLU A 186 28.77 -15.96 1.51
CA GLU A 186 29.91 -15.04 1.50
C GLU A 186 30.91 -15.54 0.46
N LYS A 187 31.22 -14.69 -0.52
CA LYS A 187 32.31 -14.97 -1.46
C LYS A 187 33.60 -14.96 -0.63
N VAL A 188 34.03 -16.13 -0.18
CA VAL A 188 35.42 -16.33 0.23
C VAL A 188 36.24 -16.07 -1.03
N ASN A 189 37.01 -14.99 -1.03
CA ASN A 189 37.97 -14.68 -2.08
C ASN A 189 38.91 -15.88 -2.22
N LYS A 190 38.64 -16.75 -3.20
CA LYS A 190 39.60 -17.74 -3.68
C LYS A 190 40.16 -17.23 -4.98
N GLU A 191 41.42 -16.80 -4.89
CA GLU A 191 42.30 -16.58 -6.02
C GLU A 191 42.28 -17.79 -6.97
N SER A 192 42.19 -17.47 -8.26
CA SER A 192 42.65 -18.24 -9.42
C SER A 192 42.63 -19.78 -9.35
N SER A 193 41.66 -20.39 -10.03
CA SER A 193 41.89 -21.65 -10.75
C SER A 193 41.20 -21.62 -12.12
N GLY A 194 41.79 -20.84 -13.03
CA GLY A 194 41.41 -20.79 -14.43
C GLY A 194 41.95 -22.01 -15.17
N ASP A 195 41.10 -23.00 -15.43
CA ASP A 195 41.25 -23.84 -16.64
C ASP A 195 40.02 -24.74 -16.92
N LYS A 196 39.24 -25.09 -15.89
CA LYS A 196 38.13 -26.05 -16.04
C LYS A 196 36.90 -25.50 -16.80
N GLY A 197 36.70 -24.18 -16.79
CA GLY A 197 35.57 -23.53 -17.47
C GLY A 197 35.72 -23.40 -18.99
N LYS A 198 36.96 -23.18 -19.48
CA LYS A 198 37.23 -23.00 -20.92
C LYS A 198 37.04 -24.30 -21.71
N ARG A 199 37.30 -25.46 -21.10
CA ARG A 199 37.10 -26.77 -21.75
C ARG A 199 35.62 -27.13 -21.93
N ARG A 200 34.76 -26.76 -20.97
CA ARG A 200 33.31 -26.97 -21.06
C ARG A 200 32.65 -26.06 -22.09
N TRP A 201 33.05 -24.80 -22.17
CA TRP A 201 32.51 -23.86 -23.15
C TRP A 201 32.82 -24.27 -24.61
N LYS A 202 34.04 -24.77 -24.88
CA LYS A 202 34.39 -25.32 -26.20
C LYS A 202 33.53 -26.52 -26.62
N ILE A 203 33.10 -27.35 -25.66
CA ILE A 203 32.21 -28.50 -25.93
C ILE A 203 30.79 -28.03 -26.30
N TYR A 204 30.25 -27.02 -25.60
CA TYR A 204 28.93 -26.46 -25.93
C TYR A 204 28.89 -25.74 -27.28
N ILE A 205 29.97 -25.05 -27.65
CA ILE A 205 30.08 -24.41 -28.98
C ILE A 205 30.11 -25.48 -30.09
N ALA A 206 30.87 -26.56 -29.90
CA ALA A 206 30.91 -27.65 -30.87
C ALA A 206 29.55 -28.37 -31.04
N LEU A 207 28.83 -28.59 -29.94
CA LEU A 207 27.48 -29.16 -29.96
C LEU A 207 26.47 -28.25 -30.67
N PHE A 208 26.57 -26.93 -30.47
CA PHE A 208 25.69 -25.97 -31.14
C PHE A 208 25.90 -25.99 -32.67
N PHE A 209 27.15 -26.01 -33.14
CA PHE A 209 27.43 -26.08 -34.58
C PHE A 209 27.00 -27.41 -35.22
N ALA A 210 27.06 -28.54 -34.49
CA ALA A 210 26.57 -29.83 -34.99
C ALA A 210 25.05 -29.85 -35.20
N VAL A 211 24.27 -29.24 -34.28
CA VAL A 211 22.80 -29.14 -34.40
C VAL A 211 22.40 -28.24 -35.56
N VAL A 212 23.10 -27.12 -35.76
CA VAL A 212 22.85 -26.20 -36.89
C VAL A 212 23.17 -26.87 -38.23
N ALA A 213 24.26 -27.64 -38.32
CA ALA A 213 24.62 -28.37 -39.54
C ALA A 213 23.59 -29.47 -39.87
N ALA A 214 23.09 -30.21 -38.87
CA ALA A 214 22.05 -31.22 -39.05
C ALA A 214 20.71 -30.60 -39.51
N GLY A 215 20.34 -29.43 -38.94
CA GLY A 215 19.16 -28.67 -39.37
C GLY A 215 19.27 -28.16 -40.81
N TYR A 216 20.46 -27.71 -41.22
CA TYR A 216 20.71 -27.24 -42.60
C TYR A 216 20.66 -28.39 -43.63
N MET A 217 21.16 -29.58 -43.28
CA MET A 217 21.07 -30.78 -44.14
C MET A 217 19.62 -31.26 -44.34
N LEU A 218 18.77 -31.18 -43.30
CA LEU A 218 17.34 -31.52 -43.38
C LEU A 218 16.53 -30.54 -44.24
N ILE A 219 16.92 -29.26 -44.25
CA ILE A 219 16.29 -28.23 -45.08
C ILE A 219 16.67 -28.39 -46.56
N GLN A 220 17.89 -28.85 -46.85
CA GLN A 220 18.31 -29.16 -48.23
C GLN A 220 17.63 -30.41 -48.80
N GLN A 221 17.25 -31.39 -47.96
CA GLN A 221 16.53 -32.59 -48.40
C GLN A 221 15.04 -32.36 -48.73
N ARG A 222 14.45 -31.20 -48.35
CA ARG A 222 13.03 -30.88 -48.62
C ARG A 222 12.75 -30.13 -49.93
N LYS A 223 13.75 -29.93 -50.81
CA LYS A 223 13.56 -29.16 -52.06
C LYS A 223 13.27 -29.97 -53.34
N ASN A 224 13.06 -31.29 -53.27
CA ASN A 224 12.66 -32.07 -54.45
C ASN A 224 11.52 -33.04 -54.10
N VAL A 225 10.26 -32.68 -54.41
CA VAL A 225 9.21 -33.51 -55.07
C VAL A 225 7.98 -32.60 -55.32
N PRO A 226 7.29 -32.67 -56.49
CA PRO A 226 6.23 -31.75 -56.91
C PRO A 226 4.80 -32.21 -56.56
N ASP A 227 3.86 -31.26 -56.66
CA ASP A 227 2.42 -31.31 -56.34
C ASP A 227 1.57 -32.37 -57.06
N GLY A 228 0.56 -32.89 -56.35
CA GLY A 228 -0.46 -33.80 -56.88
C GLY A 228 -1.64 -34.08 -55.93
N ILE A 229 -2.63 -33.17 -55.91
CA ILE A 229 -4.08 -33.43 -56.06
C ILE A 229 -4.84 -34.31 -55.02
N ILE A 230 -5.72 -33.60 -54.29
CA ILE A 230 -7.13 -33.90 -53.90
C ILE A 230 -7.44 -34.73 -52.63
N LYS A 231 -8.02 -33.97 -51.67
CA LYS A 231 -9.20 -34.21 -50.82
C LYS A 231 -9.54 -35.66 -50.41
N GLU A 232 -9.60 -35.84 -49.09
CA GLU A 232 -10.80 -36.42 -48.46
C GLU A 232 -11.04 -35.82 -47.06
N GLN A 233 -12.19 -35.15 -46.95
CA GLN A 233 -13.10 -35.06 -45.80
C GLN A 233 -12.52 -34.76 -44.40
N GLN A 234 -12.72 -33.54 -43.90
CA GLN A 234 -13.86 -33.22 -43.02
C GLN A 234 -14.04 -34.19 -41.84
N LYS A 235 -13.17 -34.09 -40.82
CA LYS A 235 -13.52 -34.42 -39.42
C LYS A 235 -12.48 -33.91 -38.40
N ALA A 236 -12.40 -32.60 -38.19
CA ALA A 236 -11.69 -32.05 -37.03
C ALA A 236 -12.07 -30.59 -36.69
N THR A 237 -13.31 -30.18 -36.90
CA THR A 237 -13.79 -28.83 -36.54
C THR A 237 -14.35 -28.75 -35.11
N SER A 238 -13.75 -29.50 -34.17
CA SER A 238 -14.09 -29.46 -32.74
C SER A 238 -12.90 -29.15 -31.82
N ASN A 239 -11.65 -29.21 -32.31
CA ASN A 239 -10.47 -29.00 -31.46
C ASN A 239 -9.84 -27.61 -31.60
N VAL A 240 -9.93 -26.95 -32.75
CA VAL A 240 -9.36 -25.60 -32.96
C VAL A 240 -10.11 -24.54 -32.14
N ASN A 241 -11.43 -24.65 -32.00
CA ASN A 241 -12.22 -23.71 -31.19
C ASN A 241 -12.03 -23.91 -29.68
N THR A 242 -11.52 -25.06 -29.25
CA THR A 242 -11.27 -25.36 -27.84
C THR A 242 -9.90 -24.83 -27.43
N GLU A 243 -8.86 -25.06 -28.26
CA GLU A 243 -7.51 -24.52 -28.03
C GLU A 243 -7.44 -22.99 -28.14
N LEU A 244 -8.14 -22.37 -29.12
CA LEU A 244 -8.17 -20.91 -29.24
C LEU A 244 -8.91 -20.24 -28.07
N ARG A 245 -9.95 -20.91 -27.55
CA ARG A 245 -10.70 -20.44 -26.37
C ARG A 245 -9.88 -20.55 -25.09
N THR A 246 -9.14 -21.65 -24.91
CA THR A 246 -8.25 -21.81 -23.76
C THR A 246 -7.11 -20.81 -23.78
N ASP A 247 -6.48 -20.55 -24.93
CA ASP A 247 -5.39 -19.56 -25.05
C ASP A 247 -5.90 -18.12 -24.83
N SER A 248 -7.09 -17.77 -25.32
CA SER A 248 -7.71 -16.47 -25.01
C SER A 248 -8.05 -16.30 -23.53
N GLN A 249 -8.56 -17.36 -22.88
CA GLN A 249 -8.90 -17.31 -21.45
C GLN A 249 -7.66 -17.30 -20.55
N GLU A 250 -6.58 -18.01 -20.94
CA GLU A 250 -5.31 -17.98 -20.23
C GLU A 250 -4.61 -16.63 -20.34
N ASN A 251 -4.67 -15.98 -21.50
CA ASN A 251 -4.12 -14.64 -21.68
C ASN A 251 -4.95 -13.58 -20.94
N GLU A 252 -6.28 -13.66 -20.91
CA GLU A 252 -7.13 -12.79 -20.10
C GLU A 252 -6.84 -12.92 -18.60
N LYS A 253 -6.70 -14.16 -18.10
CA LYS A 253 -6.37 -14.41 -16.69
C LYS A 253 -4.97 -13.89 -16.33
N ARG A 254 -4.01 -14.04 -17.23
CA ARG A 254 -2.64 -13.51 -17.05
C ARG A 254 -2.62 -11.97 -17.02
N ASP A 255 -3.33 -11.32 -17.96
CA ASP A 255 -3.44 -9.86 -18.00
C ASP A 255 -4.11 -9.34 -16.72
N GLU A 256 -5.08 -10.08 -16.18
CA GLU A 256 -5.70 -9.77 -14.90
C GLU A 256 -4.69 -9.76 -13.74
N GLU A 257 -3.86 -10.79 -13.64
CA GLU A 257 -2.84 -10.93 -12.59
C GLU A 257 -1.79 -9.81 -12.68
N TYR A 258 -1.33 -9.47 -13.90
CA TYR A 258 -0.39 -8.36 -14.09
C TYR A 258 -1.02 -6.99 -13.85
N LEU A 259 -2.27 -6.80 -14.22
CA LEU A 259 -3.01 -5.57 -13.92
C LEU A 259 -3.17 -5.40 -12.41
N GLU A 260 -3.62 -6.44 -11.70
CA GLU A 260 -3.77 -6.43 -10.25
C GLU A 260 -2.44 -6.14 -9.55
N LEU A 261 -1.36 -6.76 -10.01
CA LEU A 261 -0.01 -6.51 -9.48
C LEU A 261 0.46 -5.07 -9.76
N ALA A 262 0.19 -4.54 -10.96
CA ALA A 262 0.51 -3.15 -11.29
C ALA A 262 -0.23 -2.16 -10.38
N LEU A 263 -1.54 -2.34 -10.21
CA LEU A 263 -2.36 -1.49 -9.35
C LEU A 263 -1.92 -1.58 -7.88
N ALA A 264 -1.57 -2.78 -7.40
CA ALA A 264 -1.04 -2.95 -6.05
C ALA A 264 0.30 -2.21 -5.86
N TYR A 265 1.21 -2.29 -6.84
CA TYR A 265 2.47 -1.54 -6.77
C TYR A 265 2.25 -0.04 -6.78
N PHE A 266 1.34 0.45 -7.61
CA PHE A 266 1.04 1.87 -7.71
C PHE A 266 0.30 2.44 -6.48
N LEU A 267 -0.78 1.78 -6.07
CA LEU A 267 -1.69 2.30 -5.04
C LEU A 267 -1.20 2.03 -3.63
N ASN A 268 -0.77 0.79 -3.37
CA ASN A 268 -0.51 0.31 -2.01
C ASN A 268 0.98 0.44 -1.64
N VAL A 269 1.88 0.28 -2.60
CA VAL A 269 3.34 0.30 -2.38
C VAL A 269 3.96 1.65 -2.78
N GLY A 270 3.37 2.37 -3.74
CA GLY A 270 3.95 3.59 -4.31
C GLY A 270 5.18 3.34 -5.21
N ASN A 271 5.42 2.09 -5.65
CA ASN A 271 6.54 1.75 -6.52
C ASN A 271 6.12 1.84 -7.99
N VAL A 272 6.26 3.04 -8.55
CA VAL A 272 5.87 3.36 -9.93
C VAL A 272 6.64 2.52 -10.95
N GLU A 273 7.93 2.26 -10.74
CA GLU A 273 8.75 1.50 -11.69
C GLU A 273 8.30 0.04 -11.76
N LYS A 274 8.09 -0.62 -10.62
CA LYS A 274 7.54 -2.00 -10.60
C LYS A 274 6.15 -2.06 -11.21
N SER A 275 5.31 -1.05 -10.98
CA SER A 275 4.01 -0.95 -11.65
C SER A 275 4.18 -0.90 -13.17
N ARG A 276 5.11 -0.10 -13.70
CA ARG A 276 5.37 0.01 -15.15
C ARG A 276 5.89 -1.30 -15.74
N ILE A 277 6.74 -2.02 -15.01
CA ILE A 277 7.23 -3.35 -15.40
C ILE A 277 6.05 -4.30 -15.56
N CYS A 278 5.15 -4.39 -14.59
CA CYS A 278 3.95 -5.22 -14.70
C CYS A 278 3.08 -4.79 -15.88
N LEU A 279 2.93 -3.47 -16.13
CA LEU A 279 2.16 -2.97 -17.25
C LEU A 279 2.73 -3.36 -18.62
N ASN A 280 4.05 -3.55 -18.74
CA ASN A 280 4.67 -3.99 -19.99
C ASN A 280 4.26 -5.42 -20.39
N GLU A 281 3.91 -6.25 -19.40
CA GLU A 281 3.54 -7.65 -19.59
C GLU A 281 2.09 -7.84 -20.07
N LEU A 282 1.23 -6.81 -19.96
CA LEU A 282 -0.14 -6.91 -20.47
C LEU A 282 -0.16 -7.09 -22.00
N THR A 283 -1.03 -7.97 -22.47
CA THR A 283 -1.33 -8.10 -23.90
C THR A 283 -2.12 -6.91 -24.43
N ASN A 284 -3.03 -6.35 -23.61
CA ASN A 284 -3.73 -5.10 -23.93
C ASN A 284 -2.81 -3.87 -23.80
N LYS A 285 -2.11 -3.55 -24.90
CA LYS A 285 -1.17 -2.40 -24.96
C LYS A 285 -1.85 -1.05 -24.79
N GLU A 286 -3.10 -0.90 -25.24
CA GLU A 286 -3.81 0.37 -25.08
C GLU A 286 -4.14 0.63 -23.60
N LEU A 287 -4.62 -0.37 -22.86
CA LEU A 287 -4.83 -0.26 -21.41
C LEU A 287 -3.52 0.06 -20.68
N ALA A 288 -2.44 -0.65 -21.01
CA ALA A 288 -1.13 -0.45 -20.40
C ALA A 288 -0.60 0.97 -20.61
N GLU A 289 -0.65 1.52 -21.83
CA GLU A 289 -0.15 2.86 -22.12
C GLU A 289 -0.98 3.96 -21.45
N ASN A 290 -2.31 3.82 -21.40
CA ASN A 290 -3.17 4.79 -20.70
C ASN A 290 -2.90 4.77 -19.18
N LEU A 291 -2.68 3.59 -18.58
CA LEU A 291 -2.30 3.47 -17.17
C LEU A 291 -0.92 4.05 -16.87
N LYS A 292 0.09 3.78 -17.71
CA LYS A 292 1.43 4.37 -17.56
C LYS A 292 1.38 5.89 -17.63
N MET A 293 0.54 6.46 -18.48
CA MET A 293 0.36 7.91 -18.57
C MET A 293 -0.22 8.49 -17.26
N LEU A 294 -1.27 7.86 -16.71
CA LEU A 294 -1.85 8.24 -15.41
C LEU A 294 -0.81 8.17 -14.30
N ILE A 295 -0.12 7.03 -14.18
CA ILE A 295 0.86 6.79 -13.14
C ILE A 295 2.04 7.77 -13.26
N GLY A 296 2.53 8.02 -14.47
CA GLY A 296 3.63 8.97 -14.70
C GLY A 296 3.25 10.43 -14.43
N ALA A 297 1.99 10.81 -14.65
CA ALA A 297 1.48 12.13 -14.26
C ALA A 297 1.39 12.25 -12.73
N TYR A 298 0.86 11.23 -12.07
CA TYR A 298 0.73 11.19 -10.62
C TYR A 298 2.09 11.19 -9.91
N GLU A 299 3.06 10.42 -10.41
CA GLU A 299 4.43 10.40 -9.87
C GLU A 299 5.07 11.78 -9.85
N LYS A 300 4.82 12.59 -10.88
CA LYS A 300 5.32 13.96 -10.99
C LYS A 300 4.48 14.98 -10.24
N GLN A 301 3.29 14.60 -9.78
CA GLN A 301 2.26 15.51 -9.27
C GLN A 301 1.94 16.65 -10.26
N GLU A 302 2.00 16.34 -11.56
CA GLU A 302 1.85 17.33 -12.63
C GLU A 302 0.96 16.78 -13.75
N CYS A 303 -0.01 17.59 -14.19
CA CYS A 303 -0.80 17.29 -15.36
C CYS A 303 0.10 17.29 -16.62
N PRO A 304 0.00 16.29 -17.51
CA PRO A 304 0.72 16.30 -18.77
C PRO A 304 0.41 17.54 -19.62
N GLU A 305 1.40 18.01 -20.39
CA GLU A 305 1.27 19.17 -21.29
C GLU A 305 0.07 19.05 -22.24
N ASP A 306 -0.14 17.86 -22.82
CA ASP A 306 -1.32 17.57 -23.63
C ASP A 306 -2.50 17.11 -22.74
N VAL A 307 -3.12 18.08 -22.08
CA VAL A 307 -4.30 17.88 -21.21
C VAL A 307 -5.42 17.16 -21.95
N ARG A 308 -5.62 17.45 -23.25
CA ARG A 308 -6.69 16.83 -24.05
C ARG A 308 -6.44 15.35 -24.26
N LYS A 309 -5.20 14.96 -24.54
CA LYS A 309 -4.80 13.54 -24.63
C LYS A 309 -4.93 12.85 -23.27
N TYR A 310 -4.53 13.53 -22.19
CA TYR A 310 -4.64 12.98 -20.85
C TYR A 310 -6.10 12.70 -20.45
N LYS A 311 -7.02 13.64 -20.68
CA LYS A 311 -8.46 13.42 -20.46
C LYS A 311 -9.03 12.27 -21.28
N LYS A 312 -8.61 12.12 -22.53
CA LYS A 312 -8.99 10.97 -23.36
C LYS A 312 -8.49 9.64 -22.79
N SER A 313 -7.27 9.64 -22.24
CA SER A 313 -6.70 8.47 -21.54
C SER A 313 -7.55 8.10 -20.32
N LEU A 314 -7.87 9.05 -19.45
CA LEU A 314 -8.72 8.80 -18.27
C LEU A 314 -10.12 8.30 -18.65
N ALA A 315 -10.76 8.92 -19.65
CA ALA A 315 -12.06 8.50 -20.15
C ALA A 315 -12.02 7.09 -20.78
N TYR A 316 -10.91 6.72 -21.42
CA TYR A 316 -10.70 5.36 -21.92
C TYR A 316 -10.66 4.36 -20.75
N LEU A 317 -9.86 4.62 -19.72
CA LEU A 317 -9.75 3.77 -18.54
C LEU A 317 -11.10 3.58 -17.86
N GLU A 318 -11.83 4.68 -17.63
CA GLU A 318 -13.18 4.62 -17.05
C GLU A 318 -14.14 3.76 -17.89
N LYS A 319 -14.11 3.90 -19.21
CA LYS A 319 -14.94 3.11 -20.13
C LYS A 319 -14.58 1.63 -20.12
N VAL A 320 -13.29 1.29 -20.08
CA VAL A 320 -12.83 -0.10 -20.00
C VAL A 320 -13.30 -0.72 -18.69
N TRP A 321 -13.07 -0.04 -17.56
CA TRP A 321 -13.42 -0.53 -16.23
C TRP A 321 -14.93 -0.63 -16.00
N LYS A 322 -15.76 0.31 -16.51
CA LYS A 322 -17.23 0.20 -16.46
C LYS A 322 -17.78 -1.05 -17.13
N LYS A 323 -17.09 -1.61 -18.14
CA LYS A 323 -17.53 -2.83 -18.83
C LYS A 323 -17.21 -4.12 -18.06
N ARG A 324 -16.39 -4.05 -17.02
CA ARG A 324 -15.95 -5.21 -16.23
C ARG A 324 -16.98 -5.49 -15.13
N SER A 325 -18.10 -6.11 -15.50
CA SER A 325 -19.25 -6.31 -14.61
C SER A 325 -19.12 -7.46 -13.58
N LYS A 326 -17.99 -8.17 -13.55
CA LYS A 326 -17.74 -9.33 -12.67
C LYS A 326 -16.36 -9.28 -11.99
N ILE A 327 -16.02 -8.15 -11.38
CA ILE A 327 -14.80 -8.02 -10.57
C ILE A 327 -15.17 -7.82 -9.10
N SER A 328 -14.26 -8.21 -8.19
CA SER A 328 -14.47 -8.03 -6.75
C SER A 328 -14.56 -6.54 -6.40
N GLU A 329 -15.22 -6.24 -5.28
CA GLU A 329 -15.33 -4.86 -4.75
C GLU A 329 -13.95 -4.22 -4.53
N GLU A 330 -12.95 -5.00 -4.10
CA GLU A 330 -11.58 -4.53 -3.91
C GLU A 330 -10.93 -4.07 -5.22
N LYS A 331 -11.15 -4.81 -6.31
CA LYS A 331 -10.68 -4.41 -7.64
C LYS A 331 -11.37 -3.13 -8.12
N GLN A 332 -12.67 -3.01 -7.87
CA GLN A 332 -13.40 -1.77 -8.20
C GLN A 332 -12.86 -0.57 -7.42
N LYS A 333 -12.48 -0.76 -6.15
CA LYS A 333 -11.85 0.30 -5.33
C LYS A 333 -10.51 0.72 -5.92
N GLN A 334 -9.65 -0.22 -6.27
CA GLN A 334 -8.35 0.09 -6.88
C GLN A 334 -8.51 0.85 -8.21
N GLU A 335 -9.47 0.45 -9.05
CA GLU A 335 -9.80 1.16 -10.27
C GLU A 335 -10.29 2.58 -9.99
N ILE A 336 -11.17 2.77 -9.00
CA ILE A 336 -11.64 4.10 -8.56
C ILE A 336 -10.48 4.94 -8.04
N GLN A 337 -9.63 4.40 -7.16
CA GLN A 337 -8.46 5.09 -6.61
C GLN A 337 -7.51 5.56 -7.71
N CYS A 338 -7.27 4.73 -8.72
CA CYS A 338 -6.49 5.16 -9.88
C CYS A 338 -7.15 6.33 -10.60
N LEU A 339 -8.45 6.25 -10.87
CA LEU A 339 -9.15 7.33 -11.55
C LEU A 339 -9.15 8.64 -10.73
N ILE A 340 -9.39 8.60 -9.41
CA ILE A 340 -9.37 9.83 -8.59
C ILE A 340 -7.97 10.44 -8.54
N ARG A 341 -6.90 9.63 -8.46
CA ARG A 341 -5.51 10.11 -8.59
C ARG A 341 -5.26 10.76 -9.94
N GLY A 342 -5.82 10.19 -11.00
CA GLY A 342 -5.69 10.71 -12.37
C GLY A 342 -6.44 12.03 -12.58
N TYR A 343 -7.74 12.05 -12.26
CA TYR A 343 -8.60 13.23 -12.41
C TYR A 343 -8.28 14.33 -11.40
N GLY A 344 -7.76 13.99 -10.22
CA GLY A 344 -7.41 14.96 -9.18
C GLY A 344 -6.29 15.92 -9.57
N LEU A 345 -5.47 15.55 -10.56
CA LEU A 345 -4.44 16.42 -11.16
C LEU A 345 -5.01 17.50 -12.09
N LEU A 346 -6.31 17.45 -12.40
CA LEU A 346 -6.99 18.40 -13.27
C LEU A 346 -7.79 19.40 -12.44
N ASP A 347 -7.87 20.63 -12.94
CA ASP A 347 -8.54 21.76 -12.27
C ASP A 347 -9.83 22.21 -12.95
N ASP A 348 -10.21 21.59 -14.08
CA ASP A 348 -11.47 21.90 -14.73
C ASP A 348 -12.68 21.27 -14.06
N GLU A 349 -13.82 21.95 -14.20
CA GLU A 349 -15.10 21.60 -13.57
C GLU A 349 -15.55 20.16 -13.84
N ASP A 350 -15.44 19.69 -15.09
CA ASP A 350 -15.82 18.32 -15.46
C ASP A 350 -15.01 17.26 -14.70
N SER A 351 -13.71 17.50 -14.56
CA SER A 351 -12.80 16.58 -13.87
C SER A 351 -13.02 16.60 -12.35
N VAL A 352 -13.30 17.77 -11.78
CA VAL A 352 -13.69 17.90 -10.37
C VAL A 352 -14.99 17.14 -10.09
N GLU A 353 -16.00 17.26 -10.97
CA GLU A 353 -17.24 16.49 -10.85
C GLU A 353 -16.98 14.98 -10.94
N LYS A 354 -16.05 14.55 -11.79
CA LYS A 354 -15.65 13.13 -11.85
C LYS A 354 -14.98 12.64 -10.59
N VAL A 355 -14.11 13.42 -9.96
CA VAL A 355 -13.55 13.04 -8.65
C VAL A 355 -14.67 12.83 -7.64
N LEU A 356 -15.63 13.75 -7.55
CA LEU A 356 -16.76 13.63 -6.61
C LEU A 356 -17.66 12.42 -6.91
N GLU A 357 -17.99 12.16 -8.18
CA GLU A 357 -18.75 10.97 -8.58
C GLU A 357 -18.02 9.68 -8.20
N LEU A 358 -16.72 9.61 -8.48
CA LEU A 358 -15.88 8.45 -8.22
C LEU A 358 -15.71 8.20 -6.73
N VAL A 359 -15.46 9.24 -5.93
CA VAL A 359 -15.42 9.16 -4.48
C VAL A 359 -16.76 8.66 -3.95
N LYS A 360 -17.88 9.28 -4.37
CA LYS A 360 -19.21 8.82 -3.95
C LYS A 360 -19.44 7.35 -4.26
N ARG A 361 -18.99 6.88 -5.43
CA ARG A 361 -19.08 5.45 -5.81
C ARG A 361 -18.17 4.58 -4.94
N GLY A 362 -16.96 5.03 -4.62
CA GLY A 362 -16.03 4.31 -3.74
C GLY A 362 -16.51 4.22 -2.28
N MET A 363 -17.19 5.26 -1.81
CA MET A 363 -17.71 5.42 -0.45
C MET A 363 -19.03 4.67 -0.19
N GLN A 364 -19.69 4.13 -1.22
CA GLN A 364 -20.94 3.35 -1.09
C GLN A 364 -20.76 1.96 -0.46
N THR A 365 -19.55 1.60 -0.03
CA THR A 365 -19.24 0.26 0.48
C THR A 365 -18.96 0.28 1.99
N ASP A 366 -19.61 -0.61 2.74
CA ASP A 366 -19.58 -0.66 4.22
C ASP A 366 -18.21 -0.99 4.86
N TYR A 367 -17.17 -1.18 4.04
CA TYR A 367 -15.86 -1.71 4.47
C TYR A 367 -14.69 -1.02 3.75
N LEU A 368 -14.62 0.31 3.79
CA LEU A 368 -13.38 1.01 3.44
C LEU A 368 -12.38 0.86 4.59
N ASN A 369 -11.13 0.52 4.28
CA ASN A 369 -10.08 0.61 5.27
C ASN A 369 -9.73 2.08 5.52
N ASP A 370 -9.22 2.37 6.71
CA ASP A 370 -8.95 3.76 7.11
C ASP A 370 -8.01 4.49 6.11
N PRO A 371 -6.96 3.87 5.55
CA PRO A 371 -6.09 4.55 4.58
C PRO A 371 -6.79 4.92 3.26
N VAL A 372 -7.57 4.02 2.67
CA VAL A 372 -8.28 4.28 1.41
C VAL A 372 -9.42 5.26 1.65
N LYS A 373 -10.13 5.15 2.77
CA LYS A 373 -11.14 6.12 3.18
C LYS A 373 -10.52 7.51 3.33
N LYS A 374 -9.38 7.61 4.03
CA LYS A 374 -8.66 8.87 4.22
C LYS A 374 -8.28 9.49 2.88
N GLU A 375 -7.68 8.72 1.97
CA GLU A 375 -7.32 9.21 0.63
C GLU A 375 -8.55 9.69 -0.15
N MET A 376 -9.65 8.93 -0.13
CA MET A 376 -10.90 9.34 -0.80
C MET A 376 -11.44 10.66 -0.25
N LEU A 377 -11.43 10.84 1.08
CA LEU A 377 -11.83 12.09 1.74
C LEU A 377 -10.89 13.25 1.39
N GLU A 378 -9.58 13.03 1.30
CA GLU A 378 -8.61 14.05 0.87
C GLU A 378 -8.92 14.55 -0.56
N TYR A 379 -9.20 13.62 -1.49
CA TYR A 379 -9.62 13.98 -2.84
C TYR A 379 -10.98 14.68 -2.88
N GLN A 380 -11.91 14.25 -2.03
CA GLN A 380 -13.23 14.87 -1.93
C GLN A 380 -13.14 16.31 -1.42
N ALA A 381 -12.35 16.53 -0.35
CA ALA A 381 -12.15 17.84 0.24
C ALA A 381 -11.49 18.80 -0.77
N ALA A 382 -10.41 18.35 -1.43
CA ALA A 382 -9.73 19.13 -2.46
C ALA A 382 -10.67 19.46 -3.64
N ALA A 383 -11.54 18.52 -4.04
CA ALA A 383 -12.54 18.75 -5.09
C ALA A 383 -13.60 19.78 -4.66
N CYS A 384 -14.09 19.72 -3.42
CA CYS A 384 -15.01 20.72 -2.86
C CYS A 384 -14.36 22.12 -2.79
N GLU A 385 -13.09 22.20 -2.42
CA GLU A 385 -12.35 23.48 -2.45
C GLU A 385 -12.24 24.05 -3.86
N LYS A 386 -11.88 23.24 -4.87
CA LYS A 386 -11.85 23.67 -6.28
C LYS A 386 -13.22 24.17 -6.76
N LYS A 387 -14.29 23.58 -6.24
CA LYS A 387 -15.69 23.98 -6.50
C LYS A 387 -16.16 25.20 -5.71
N LYS A 388 -15.37 25.71 -4.77
CA LYS A 388 -15.77 26.78 -3.85
C LYS A 388 -17.03 26.42 -3.06
N THR A 389 -17.07 25.18 -2.56
CA THR A 389 -18.04 24.75 -1.55
C THR A 389 -17.34 24.60 -0.20
N GLU A 390 -16.96 25.75 0.37
CA GLU A 390 -16.06 25.81 1.53
C GLU A 390 -16.65 25.11 2.76
N GLU A 391 -17.96 25.24 3.02
CA GLU A 391 -18.60 24.57 4.16
C GLU A 391 -18.61 23.04 3.99
N GLU A 392 -18.75 22.53 2.76
CA GLU A 392 -18.69 21.09 2.49
C GLU A 392 -17.26 20.57 2.66
N ALA A 393 -16.27 21.30 2.13
CA ALA A 393 -14.86 20.96 2.31
C ALA A 393 -14.49 20.93 3.80
N ALA A 394 -14.94 21.92 4.59
CA ALA A 394 -14.71 21.96 6.03
C ALA A 394 -15.27 20.73 6.74
N LYS A 395 -16.50 20.30 6.42
CA LYS A 395 -17.11 19.09 6.99
C LYS A 395 -16.28 17.83 6.68
N ILE A 396 -15.76 17.71 5.46
CA ILE A 396 -14.91 16.57 5.07
C ILE A 396 -13.57 16.61 5.81
N TYR A 397 -12.95 17.78 5.95
CA TYR A 397 -11.72 17.91 6.74
C TYR A 397 -11.93 17.62 8.22
N THR A 398 -13.10 17.91 8.79
CA THR A 398 -13.45 17.48 10.15
C THR A 398 -13.49 15.95 10.27
N GLU A 399 -14.01 15.24 9.27
CA GLU A 399 -13.95 13.76 9.25
C GLU A 399 -12.49 13.26 9.12
N LEU A 400 -11.66 13.92 8.31
CA LEU A 400 -10.22 13.61 8.22
C LEU A 400 -9.49 13.82 9.56
N LEU A 401 -9.88 14.86 10.30
CA LEU A 401 -9.32 15.17 11.61
C LEU A 401 -9.59 14.06 12.63
N GLU A 402 -10.75 13.42 12.61
CA GLU A 402 -11.04 12.27 13.50
C GLU A 402 -10.11 11.07 13.25
N MET A 403 -9.58 10.95 12.02
CA MET A 403 -8.69 9.88 11.61
C MET A 403 -7.19 10.19 11.82
N GLU A 404 -6.85 11.45 12.09
CA GLU A 404 -5.46 11.91 12.24
C GLU A 404 -4.96 11.79 13.69
N GLN A 405 -3.74 11.28 13.88
CA GLN A 405 -3.16 11.01 15.20
C GLN A 405 -1.92 11.84 15.49
N GLU A 406 -1.30 12.43 14.47
CA GLU A 406 -0.10 13.25 14.65
C GLU A 406 -0.47 14.71 14.92
N ASP A 407 -0.11 15.22 16.10
CA ASP A 407 -0.43 16.57 16.59
C ASP A 407 -0.16 17.67 15.55
N GLY A 408 0.99 17.61 14.85
CA GLY A 408 1.33 18.59 13.83
C GLY A 408 0.39 18.57 12.62
N ASN A 409 -0.06 17.40 12.19
CA ASN A 409 -1.05 17.28 11.11
C ASN A 409 -2.45 17.67 11.58
N ARG A 410 -2.80 17.36 12.84
CA ARG A 410 -4.04 17.82 13.47
C ARG A 410 -4.10 19.34 13.51
N GLU A 411 -3.02 20.01 13.90
CA GLU A 411 -2.92 21.47 13.89
C GLU A 411 -3.19 22.05 12.50
N MET A 412 -2.56 21.48 11.47
CA MET A 412 -2.80 21.88 10.07
C MET A 412 -4.27 21.71 9.66
N LEU A 413 -4.91 20.61 10.06
CA LEU A 413 -6.33 20.37 9.79
C LEU A 413 -7.24 21.35 10.52
N TYR A 414 -7.02 21.59 11.82
CA TYR A 414 -7.77 22.61 12.58
C TYR A 414 -7.70 23.97 11.91
N LYS A 415 -6.50 24.40 11.50
CA LYS A 415 -6.31 25.65 10.76
C LYS A 415 -7.08 25.66 9.45
N LYS A 416 -6.99 24.58 8.67
CA LYS A 416 -7.66 24.47 7.38
C LYS A 416 -9.19 24.53 7.52
N ILE A 417 -9.75 23.81 8.49
CA ILE A 417 -11.19 23.79 8.77
C ILE A 417 -11.67 25.19 9.19
N ALA A 418 -10.93 25.85 10.08
CA ALA A 418 -11.26 27.20 10.54
C ALA A 418 -11.31 28.21 9.39
N GLN A 419 -10.31 28.18 8.50
CA GLN A 419 -10.25 29.04 7.32
C GLN A 419 -11.40 28.79 6.34
N LEU A 420 -11.79 27.52 6.15
CA LEU A 420 -12.89 27.16 5.26
C LEU A 420 -14.25 27.61 5.84
N TYR A 421 -14.46 27.45 7.15
CA TYR A 421 -15.66 27.97 7.80
C TYR A 421 -15.73 29.49 7.77
N GLU A 422 -14.61 30.19 7.97
CA GLU A 422 -14.54 31.64 7.77
C GLU A 422 -14.94 32.02 6.33
N ALA A 423 -14.35 31.37 5.33
CA ALA A 423 -14.63 31.65 3.93
C ALA A 423 -16.11 31.37 3.56
N ALA A 424 -16.74 30.40 4.22
CA ALA A 424 -18.17 30.11 4.12
C ALA A 424 -19.06 31.11 4.89
N GLY A 425 -18.50 32.10 5.60
CA GLY A 425 -19.24 33.05 6.44
C GLY A 425 -19.77 32.45 7.74
N ARG A 426 -19.24 31.30 8.17
CA ARG A 426 -19.63 30.57 9.38
C ARG A 426 -18.63 30.83 10.51
N CYS A 427 -18.55 32.10 10.93
CA CYS A 427 -17.61 32.55 11.97
C CYS A 427 -17.82 31.82 13.30
N ASP A 428 -19.06 31.45 13.63
CA ASP A 428 -19.43 30.61 14.76
C ASP A 428 -18.63 29.30 14.76
N MET A 429 -18.70 28.55 13.66
CA MET A 429 -18.01 27.27 13.53
C MET A 429 -16.49 27.42 13.43
N ALA A 430 -16.02 28.52 12.83
CA ALA A 430 -14.59 28.83 12.75
C ALA A 430 -13.98 29.13 14.13
N MET A 431 -14.72 29.77 15.04
CA MET A 431 -14.29 29.97 16.42
C MET A 431 -14.33 28.67 17.22
N ASP A 432 -15.43 27.90 17.11
CA ASP A 432 -15.58 26.63 17.81
C ASP A 432 -14.45 25.64 17.48
N ILE A 433 -14.08 25.52 16.20
CA ILE A 433 -13.02 24.59 15.79
C ILE A 433 -11.64 25.04 16.29
N CYS A 434 -11.38 26.36 16.38
CA CYS A 434 -10.17 26.87 17.03
C CYS A 434 -10.15 26.56 18.52
N ILE A 435 -11.28 26.71 19.22
CA ILE A 435 -11.37 26.37 20.66
C ILE A 435 -11.11 24.88 20.88
N GLN A 436 -11.71 24.01 20.07
CA GLN A 436 -11.46 22.57 20.11
C GLN A 436 -9.98 22.27 19.88
N GLY A 437 -9.38 22.84 18.83
CA GLY A 437 -7.97 22.66 18.51
C GLY A 437 -7.04 23.13 19.62
N ILE A 438 -7.29 24.28 20.24
CA ILE A 438 -6.49 24.79 21.38
C ILE A 438 -6.66 23.90 22.62
N GLY A 439 -7.85 23.34 22.84
CA GLY A 439 -8.13 22.42 23.94
C GLY A 439 -7.29 21.14 23.85
N GLU A 440 -7.10 20.62 22.64
CA GLU A 440 -6.23 19.47 22.37
C GLU A 440 -4.74 19.85 22.28
N LEU A 441 -4.43 20.93 21.58
CA LEU A 441 -3.09 21.40 21.22
C LEU A 441 -2.77 22.71 21.94
N LYS A 442 -2.59 22.64 23.26
CA LYS A 442 -2.44 23.81 24.14
C LYS A 442 -1.28 24.75 23.76
N GLU A 443 -0.25 24.21 23.15
CA GLU A 443 0.94 24.96 22.73
C GLU A 443 0.79 25.63 21.34
N SER A 444 -0.33 25.41 20.64
CA SER A 444 -0.56 26.01 19.32
C SER A 444 -0.81 27.51 19.44
N GLN A 445 0.22 28.30 19.14
CA GLN A 445 0.13 29.76 19.06
C GLN A 445 -0.70 30.20 17.85
N GLU A 446 -0.59 29.49 16.72
CA GLU A 446 -1.31 29.85 15.50
C GLU A 446 -2.84 29.72 15.66
N LEU A 447 -3.32 28.65 16.32
CA LEU A 447 -4.74 28.51 16.62
C LEU A 447 -5.25 29.59 17.58
N LYS A 448 -4.47 29.96 18.61
CA LYS A 448 -4.79 31.08 19.50
C LYS A 448 -4.90 32.40 18.74
N LEU A 449 -3.95 32.67 17.84
CA LEU A 449 -3.93 33.89 17.03
C LEU A 449 -5.12 33.98 16.07
N MET A 450 -5.48 32.88 15.40
CA MET A 450 -6.67 32.83 14.57
C MET A 450 -7.95 33.04 15.39
N HIS A 451 -8.06 32.42 16.56
CA HIS A 451 -9.21 32.62 17.44
C HIS A 451 -9.36 34.08 17.89
N ILE A 452 -8.25 34.73 18.29
CA ILE A 452 -8.24 36.15 18.63
C ILE A 452 -8.73 36.99 17.45
N ARG A 453 -8.23 36.70 16.24
CA ARG A 453 -8.64 37.42 15.02
C ARG A 453 -10.14 37.27 14.77
N PHE A 454 -10.68 36.05 14.83
CA PHE A 454 -12.11 35.81 14.63
C PHE A 454 -12.96 36.55 15.64
N MET A 455 -12.63 36.45 16.93
CA MET A 455 -13.35 37.15 17.98
C MET A 455 -13.31 38.66 17.82
N CYS A 456 -12.16 39.24 17.49
CA CYS A 456 -12.05 40.69 17.32
C CYS A 456 -12.79 41.18 16.07
N ALA A 457 -12.83 40.37 15.02
CA ALA A 457 -13.52 40.66 13.77
C ALA A 457 -15.05 40.53 13.87
N ASP A 458 -15.56 39.66 14.76
CA ASP A 458 -16.99 39.37 14.88
C ASP A 458 -17.73 40.46 15.70
N PRO A 459 -18.68 41.19 15.10
CA PRO A 459 -19.45 42.22 15.81
C PRO A 459 -20.36 41.69 16.91
N SER A 460 -20.66 40.40 16.93
CA SER A 460 -21.51 39.76 17.95
C SER A 460 -20.76 39.47 19.25
N VAL A 461 -19.42 39.41 19.21
CA VAL A 461 -18.57 39.17 20.38
C VAL A 461 -18.29 40.48 21.09
N SER A 462 -18.58 40.55 22.39
CA SER A 462 -18.32 41.76 23.18
C SER A 462 -16.81 42.03 23.31
N ARG A 463 -16.45 43.30 23.49
CA ARG A 463 -15.03 43.69 23.64
C ARG A 463 -14.47 43.22 24.98
N GLU A 464 -15.31 43.15 26.00
CA GLU A 464 -15.00 42.57 27.29
C GLU A 464 -14.69 41.08 27.17
N GLU A 465 -15.50 40.33 26.42
CA GLU A 465 -15.25 38.91 26.13
C GLU A 465 -13.96 38.71 25.33
N CYS A 466 -13.70 39.56 24.33
CA CYS A 466 -12.44 39.57 23.59
C CYS A 466 -11.24 39.78 24.51
N SER A 467 -11.29 40.83 25.33
CA SER A 467 -10.23 41.17 26.29
C SER A 467 -9.97 40.01 27.27
N MET A 468 -11.03 39.44 27.87
CA MET A 468 -10.89 38.34 28.81
C MET A 468 -10.20 37.12 28.19
N LYS A 469 -10.59 36.75 26.96
CA LYS A 469 -9.98 35.59 26.29
C LYS A 469 -8.54 35.84 25.86
N ILE A 470 -8.22 37.03 25.36
CA ILE A 470 -6.83 37.40 25.04
C ILE A 470 -5.97 37.37 26.30
N LYS A 471 -6.48 37.91 27.42
CA LYS A 471 -5.80 37.86 28.73
C LYS A 471 -5.54 36.43 29.19
N GLU A 472 -6.50 35.52 29.02
CA GLU A 472 -6.34 34.09 29.27
C GLU A 472 -5.20 33.50 28.42
N TYR A 473 -5.21 33.73 27.11
CA TYR A 473 -4.17 33.20 26.22
C TYR A 473 -2.77 33.75 26.49
N VAL A 474 -2.63 35.04 26.79
CA VAL A 474 -1.33 35.65 27.12
C VAL A 474 -0.81 35.15 28.47
N ARG A 475 -1.69 34.92 29.45
CA ARG A 475 -1.29 34.35 30.74
C ARG A 475 -0.83 32.90 30.59
N ASP A 476 -1.56 32.11 29.80
CA ASP A 476 -1.26 30.69 29.61
C ASP A 476 -0.07 30.48 28.67
N ASP A 477 0.23 31.45 27.79
CA ASP A 477 1.35 31.45 26.85
C ASP A 477 2.03 32.82 26.79
N GLY A 478 3.01 32.99 27.67
CA GLY A 478 3.72 34.27 27.83
C GLY A 478 4.54 34.70 26.61
N GLN A 479 4.75 33.83 25.62
CA GLN A 479 5.45 34.16 24.37
C GLN A 479 4.50 34.63 23.26
N LEU A 480 3.19 34.46 23.43
CA LEU A 480 2.20 34.86 22.43
C LEU A 480 2.31 36.36 22.03
N PRO A 481 2.55 37.30 22.96
CA PRO A 481 2.75 38.71 22.60
C PRO A 481 3.98 39.00 21.72
N ASP A 482 4.99 38.14 21.75
CA ASP A 482 6.21 38.32 20.98
C ASP A 482 6.02 37.99 19.50
N GLN A 483 5.00 37.19 19.18
CA GLN A 483 4.64 36.80 17.82
C GLN A 483 4.36 38.01 16.92
N GLU A 484 4.90 37.99 15.70
CA GLU A 484 4.73 39.09 14.75
C GLU A 484 3.25 39.28 14.36
N GLU A 485 2.53 38.17 14.24
CA GLU A 485 1.10 38.17 13.93
C GLU A 485 0.26 38.76 15.07
N PHE A 486 0.60 38.50 16.34
CA PHE A 486 -0.05 39.14 17.47
C PHE A 486 0.11 40.67 17.42
N LYS A 487 1.32 41.15 17.12
CA LYS A 487 1.62 42.59 16.96
C LYS A 487 0.84 43.22 15.80
N LYS A 488 0.52 42.46 14.75
CA LYS A 488 -0.38 42.90 13.66
C LYS A 488 -1.81 43.05 14.17
N LEU A 489 -2.33 42.03 14.86
CA LEU A 489 -3.67 42.07 15.47
C LEU A 489 -3.82 43.23 16.48
N GLN A 490 -2.78 43.52 17.27
CA GLN A 490 -2.78 44.67 18.18
C GLN A 490 -3.00 46.00 17.45
N LYS A 491 -2.35 46.20 16.30
CA LYS A 491 -2.53 47.42 15.51
C LYS A 491 -3.90 47.45 14.83
N GLU A 492 -4.35 46.31 14.31
CA GLU A 492 -5.59 46.21 13.54
C GLU A 492 -6.84 46.44 14.40
N TYR A 493 -6.88 45.83 15.59
CA TYR A 493 -8.03 45.85 16.50
C TYR A 493 -7.82 46.78 17.72
N ALA A 494 -6.74 47.56 17.71
CA ALA A 494 -6.35 48.45 18.80
C ALA A 494 -6.27 47.73 20.17
N ILE A 495 -5.69 46.52 20.19
CA ILE A 495 -5.47 45.75 21.41
C ILE A 495 -4.31 46.38 22.18
N LYS A 496 -4.57 46.82 23.42
CA LYS A 496 -3.58 47.38 24.35
C LYS A 496 -3.33 46.43 25.49
N MET A 497 -2.07 46.35 25.94
CA MET A 497 -1.67 45.55 27.09
C MET A 497 -0.82 46.39 28.04
N GLU A 498 -1.17 46.39 29.32
CA GLU A 498 -0.37 46.99 30.40
C GLU A 498 -0.27 45.98 31.55
N GLY A 499 0.89 45.34 31.70
CA GLY A 499 1.05 44.23 32.64
C GLY A 499 0.15 43.05 32.24
N GLU A 500 -0.72 42.61 33.15
CA GLU A 500 -1.70 41.54 32.91
C GLU A 500 -3.02 42.05 32.33
N GLU A 501 -3.24 43.36 32.24
CA GLU A 501 -4.51 43.91 31.74
C GLU A 501 -4.49 44.06 30.22
N VAL A 502 -5.63 43.72 29.59
CA VAL A 502 -5.83 43.76 28.14
C VAL A 502 -7.08 44.56 27.81
N TRP A 503 -7.01 45.44 26.80
CA TRP A 503 -8.16 46.20 26.30
C TRP A 503 -8.25 46.08 24.78
N VAL A 504 -9.46 46.00 24.22
CA VAL A 504 -9.72 45.93 22.76
C VAL A 504 -10.51 47.16 22.33
N GLY A 505 -9.99 47.93 21.36
CA GLY A 505 -10.43 49.31 21.13
C GLY A 505 -11.29 49.57 19.89
N ARG A 506 -11.26 48.68 18.89
CA ARG A 506 -12.20 48.72 17.75
C ARG A 506 -13.31 47.72 17.96
#